data_AF-A0A953HFC9-F1
#
_entry.id   AF-A0A953HFC9-F1
#
_cell.length_a   1.000
_cell.length_b   1.000
_cell.length_c   1.000
_cell.angle_alpha   90.00
_cell.angle_beta   90.00
_cell.angle_gamma   90.00
#
_symmetry.space_group_name_H-M   'P 1'
#
loop_
_entity.id
_entity.type
_entity.pdbx_description
1 polymer ?
#
loop_
_entity_poly.entity_id
_entity_poly.type
_entity_poly.pdbx_seq_one_letter_code
_entity_poly.pdbx_strand_id
1 'polypeptide(L)'
;MSYTHLPEVFFHIGSFEITKHFFLLFIFAVLMIFSAIRMIRPGNSGSPSQSGFQAELLIVQGFGVGIITGLIGAGGGFLIVPALVLLLGMPMKEAIGTSLLIVAMNALLGFASSMNILPIPWDFLILFYLYLYWWYHHRDGDQPENRWIQA
;
A
#
# COMPACT_ATOMS: atom_id res chain seq x y z
N MET A 1 -29.74 -27.86 -11.17
CA MET A 1 -29.34 -26.48 -10.80
C MET A 1 -27.86 -26.36 -11.14
N SER A 2 -27.59 -25.78 -12.30
CA SER A 2 -26.27 -25.76 -12.92
C SER A 2 -25.47 -24.60 -12.35
N TYR A 3 -24.45 -24.88 -11.53
CA TYR A 3 -23.42 -23.91 -11.20
C TYR A 3 -22.53 -23.75 -12.44
N THR A 4 -22.76 -22.66 -13.17
CA THR A 4 -21.91 -22.22 -14.28
C THR A 4 -20.53 -21.88 -13.76
N HIS A 5 -19.55 -22.74 -14.06
CA HIS A 5 -18.13 -22.43 -14.00
C HIS A 5 -17.85 -21.24 -14.93
N LEU A 6 -17.56 -20.08 -14.37
CA LEU A 6 -16.88 -19.01 -15.09
C LEU A 6 -15.39 -19.40 -15.14
N PRO A 7 -14.80 -19.60 -16.33
CA PRO A 7 -13.40 -19.97 -16.43
C PRO A 7 -12.52 -18.80 -15.98
N GLU A 8 -11.72 -18.98 -14.92
CA GLU A 8 -10.82 -17.96 -14.36
C GLU A 8 -9.46 -17.87 -15.10
N VAL A 9 -9.24 -18.70 -16.13
CA VAL A 9 -7.95 -18.86 -16.81
C VAL A 9 -8.10 -18.55 -18.30
N PHE A 10 -7.43 -17.50 -18.78
CA PHE A 10 -7.60 -17.01 -20.16
C PHE A 10 -6.67 -17.68 -21.19
N PHE A 11 -5.53 -18.27 -20.80
CA PHE A 11 -4.61 -18.93 -21.74
C PHE A 11 -3.74 -20.01 -21.05
N HIS A 12 -3.79 -21.25 -21.56
CA HIS A 12 -2.85 -22.32 -21.21
C HIS A 12 -1.71 -22.36 -22.26
N ILE A 13 -0.49 -21.99 -21.87
CA ILE A 13 0.74 -22.28 -22.63
C ILE A 13 1.48 -23.37 -21.83
N GLY A 14 1.18 -24.63 -22.13
CA GLY A 14 1.70 -25.77 -21.36
C GLY A 14 1.16 -25.80 -19.93
N SER A 15 2.04 -25.82 -18.92
CA SER A 15 1.71 -25.92 -17.49
C SER A 15 1.66 -24.58 -16.72
N PHE A 16 1.73 -23.44 -17.41
CA PHE A 16 1.75 -22.11 -16.78
C PHE A 16 0.40 -21.40 -16.95
N GLU A 17 -0.33 -21.23 -15.85
CA GLU A 17 -1.58 -20.46 -15.82
C GLU A 17 -1.27 -18.98 -15.64
N ILE A 18 -1.41 -18.20 -16.71
CA ILE A 18 -1.25 -16.74 -16.65
C ILE A 18 -2.54 -16.15 -16.06
N THR A 19 -2.58 -16.08 -14.73
CA THR A 19 -3.70 -15.54 -13.95
C THR A 19 -3.68 -14.00 -13.95
N LYS A 20 -4.85 -13.37 -13.74
CA LYS A 20 -5.01 -11.92 -13.56
C LYS A 20 -4.00 -11.29 -12.58
N HIS A 21 -3.60 -12.05 -11.56
CA HIS A 21 -2.59 -11.66 -10.58
C HIS A 21 -1.21 -11.37 -11.21
N PHE A 22 -0.77 -12.15 -12.19
CA PHE A 22 0.51 -11.91 -12.87
C PHE A 22 0.49 -10.60 -13.67
N PHE A 23 -0.64 -10.26 -14.27
CA PHE A 23 -0.81 -8.99 -14.99
C PHE A 23 -0.77 -7.78 -14.03
N LEU A 24 -1.44 -7.88 -12.88
CA LEU A 24 -1.41 -6.84 -11.85
C LEU A 24 -0.02 -6.65 -11.25
N LEU A 25 0.67 -7.76 -10.94
CA LEU A 25 2.05 -7.74 -10.45
C LEU A 25 3.01 -7.13 -11.46
N PHE A 26 2.82 -7.41 -12.76
CA PHE A 26 3.62 -6.82 -13.83
C PHE A 26 3.45 -5.29 -13.90
N ILE A 27 2.20 -4.79 -13.87
CA ILE A 27 1.91 -3.34 -13.86
C ILE A 27 2.54 -2.67 -12.62
N PHE A 28 2.39 -3.30 -11.45
CA PHE A 28 2.96 -2.80 -10.20
C PHE A 28 4.49 -2.72 -10.25
N ALA A 29 5.15 -3.76 -10.78
CA ALA A 29 6.60 -3.79 -10.95
C ALA A 29 7.09 -2.64 -11.86
N VAL A 30 6.41 -2.40 -12.98
CA VAL A 30 6.75 -1.29 -13.90
C VAL A 30 6.63 0.07 -13.20
N LEU A 31 5.55 0.30 -12.45
CA LEU A 31 5.36 1.53 -11.67
C LEU A 31 6.47 1.73 -10.63
N MET A 32 6.84 0.67 -9.91
CA MET A 32 7.87 0.72 -8.87
C MET A 32 9.25 1.01 -9.46
N ILE A 33 9.60 0.39 -10.59
CA ILE A 33 10.85 0.68 -11.31
C ILE A 33 10.86 2.14 -11.75
N PHE A 34 9.76 2.65 -12.30
CA PHE A 34 9.66 4.04 -12.74
C PHE A 34 9.82 5.02 -11.57
N SER A 35 9.19 4.74 -10.43
CA SER A 35 9.35 5.51 -9.19
C SER A 35 10.79 5.49 -8.69
N ALA A 36 11.41 4.31 -8.62
CA ALA A 36 12.77 4.14 -8.15
C ALA A 36 13.78 4.91 -9.02
N ILE A 37 13.64 4.82 -10.35
CA ILE A 37 14.50 5.55 -11.29
C ILE A 37 14.37 7.05 -11.09
N ARG A 38 13.15 7.57 -10.92
CA ARG A 38 12.96 9.01 -10.70
C ARG A 38 13.50 9.46 -9.35
N MET A 39 13.40 8.62 -8.32
CA MET A 39 13.90 8.94 -6.98
C MET A 39 15.44 8.94 -6.91
N ILE A 40 16.11 8.15 -7.74
CA ILE A 40 17.58 8.13 -7.86
C ILE A 40 18.12 9.36 -8.61
N ARG A 41 17.27 10.08 -9.36
CA ARG A 41 17.68 11.35 -9.97
C ARG A 41 17.69 12.44 -8.90
N PRO A 42 18.83 13.09 -8.63
CA PRO A 42 18.89 14.23 -7.72
C PRO A 42 18.12 15.39 -8.37
N GLY A 43 16.86 15.56 -8.00
CA GLY A 43 16.06 16.71 -8.36
C GLY A 43 16.45 17.90 -7.50
N ASN A 44 16.77 19.04 -8.11
CA ASN A 44 16.92 20.29 -7.38
C ASN A 44 15.66 20.52 -6.54
N SER A 45 15.85 20.70 -5.23
CA SER A 45 14.84 21.18 -4.28
C SER A 45 14.41 22.61 -4.65
N GLY A 46 13.66 22.73 -5.73
CA GLY A 46 13.04 23.96 -6.17
C GLY A 46 11.89 24.29 -5.24
N SER A 47 11.96 25.47 -4.64
CA SER A 47 10.91 26.09 -3.82
C SER A 47 9.51 25.86 -4.42
N PRO A 48 8.45 25.68 -3.60
CA PRO A 48 7.08 25.46 -4.08
C PRO A 48 6.64 26.67 -4.90
N SER A 49 6.82 26.61 -6.21
CA SER A 49 6.43 27.67 -7.12
C SER A 49 4.92 27.63 -7.23
N GLN A 50 4.28 28.58 -6.57
CA GLN A 50 2.90 28.98 -6.78
C GLN A 50 2.72 29.36 -8.25
N SER A 51 2.32 28.41 -9.09
CA SER A 51 1.89 28.69 -10.46
C SER A 51 0.46 28.23 -10.61
N GLY A 52 -0.46 29.20 -10.57
CA GLY A 52 -1.92 29.06 -10.62
C GLY A 52 -2.49 28.52 -11.93
N PHE A 53 -1.76 27.64 -12.62
CA PHE A 53 -2.19 26.97 -13.86
C PHE A 53 -1.92 25.45 -13.86
N GLN A 54 -1.35 24.88 -12.80
CA GLN A 54 -0.97 23.45 -12.78
C GLN A 54 -1.99 22.54 -12.06
N ALA A 55 -2.93 23.10 -11.28
CA ALA A 55 -3.91 22.31 -10.53
C ALA A 55 -4.79 21.43 -11.44
N GLU A 56 -5.18 21.92 -12.62
CA GLU A 56 -5.95 21.15 -13.60
C GLU A 56 -5.18 19.96 -14.16
N LEU A 57 -3.89 20.14 -14.48
CA LEU A 57 -3.05 19.05 -14.97
C LEU A 57 -2.80 18.01 -13.88
N LEU A 58 -2.66 18.46 -12.63
CA LEU A 58 -2.53 17.62 -11.44
C LEU A 58 -3.78 16.78 -11.18
N ILE A 59 -4.98 17.34 -11.38
CA ILE A 59 -6.24 16.61 -11.22
C ILE A 59 -6.33 15.50 -12.26
N VAL A 60 -6.01 15.78 -13.53
CA VAL A 60 -6.04 14.78 -14.62
C VAL A 60 -5.02 13.66 -14.37
N GLN A 61 -3.80 14.02 -13.95
CA GLN A 61 -2.75 13.04 -13.70
C GLN A 61 -3.01 12.21 -12.44
N GLY A 62 -3.50 12.84 -11.37
CA GLY A 62 -3.93 12.18 -10.14
C GLY A 62 -5.13 11.26 -10.35
N PHE A 63 -6.07 11.65 -11.22
CA PHE A 63 -7.21 10.82 -11.60
C PHE A 63 -6.79 9.58 -12.41
N GLY A 64 -5.89 9.76 -13.39
CA GLY A 64 -5.35 8.65 -14.17
C GLY A 64 -4.60 7.63 -13.32
N VAL A 65 -3.75 8.11 -12.40
CA VAL A 65 -3.06 7.22 -11.45
C VAL A 65 -4.07 6.59 -10.50
N GLY A 66 -5.01 7.35 -9.93
CA GLY A 66 -6.05 6.83 -9.02
C GLY A 66 -6.89 5.70 -9.61
N ILE A 67 -7.23 5.77 -10.90
CA ILE A 67 -7.89 4.68 -11.62
C ILE A 67 -6.98 3.45 -11.69
N ILE A 68 -5.71 3.61 -12.06
CA ILE A 68 -4.74 2.50 -12.14
C ILE A 68 -4.56 1.86 -10.74
N THR A 69 -4.41 2.67 -9.69
CA THR A 69 -4.29 2.20 -8.30
C THR A 69 -5.56 1.46 -7.83
N GLY A 70 -6.74 1.98 -8.18
CA GLY A 70 -8.03 1.38 -7.87
C GLY A 70 -8.23 0.04 -8.58
N LEU A 71 -7.79 -0.07 -9.84
CA LEU A 71 -7.83 -1.31 -10.62
C LEU A 71 -6.87 -2.38 -10.09
N ILE A 72 -5.75 -1.99 -9.46
CA ILE A 72 -4.79 -2.93 -8.84
C ILE A 72 -5.39 -3.60 -7.58
N GLY A 73 -6.42 -3.04 -6.96
CA GLY A 73 -7.21 -3.72 -5.93
C GLY A 73 -6.51 -3.97 -4.58
N ALA A 74 -5.26 -3.53 -4.41
CA ALA A 74 -4.43 -3.87 -3.24
C ALA A 74 -4.66 -2.98 -1.99
N GLY A 75 -5.64 -2.08 -2.01
CA GLY A 75 -5.72 -0.99 -1.03
C GLY A 75 -4.59 0.00 -1.29
N GLY A 76 -4.84 1.01 -2.13
CA GLY A 76 -3.83 1.86 -2.77
C GLY A 76 -2.85 2.64 -1.86
N GLY A 77 -2.87 2.44 -0.54
CA GLY A 77 -2.02 3.11 0.45
C GLY A 77 -0.51 3.00 0.17
N PHE A 78 -0.04 1.83 -0.24
CA PHE A 78 1.38 1.63 -0.60
C PHE A 78 1.81 2.49 -1.81
N LEU A 79 0.88 2.76 -2.73
CA LEU A 79 1.16 3.50 -3.96
C LEU A 79 1.01 5.02 -3.79
N ILE A 80 0.54 5.50 -2.63
CA ILE A 80 0.34 6.94 -2.37
C ILE A 80 1.66 7.70 -2.33
N VAL A 81 2.67 7.18 -1.64
CA VAL A 81 4.00 7.83 -1.55
C VAL A 81 4.63 8.03 -2.93
N PRO A 82 4.83 6.98 -3.75
CA PRO A 82 5.40 7.15 -5.08
C PRO A 82 4.52 8.02 -5.98
N ALA A 83 3.19 7.94 -5.87
CA ALA A 83 2.29 8.83 -6.62
C ALA A 83 2.50 10.30 -6.25
N LEU A 84 2.61 10.65 -4.96
CA LEU A 84 2.83 12.04 -4.54
C LEU A 84 4.20 12.57 -4.97
N VAL A 85 5.25 11.75 -4.89
CA VAL A 85 6.60 12.14 -5.34
C VAL A 85 6.67 12.27 -6.86
N LEU A 86 6.03 11.37 -7.61
CA LEU A 86 6.00 11.40 -9.07
C LEU A 86 5.10 12.53 -9.61
N LEU A 87 3.93 12.75 -9.02
CA LEU A 87 2.94 13.68 -9.57
C LEU A 87 3.16 15.11 -9.07
N LEU A 88 3.37 15.28 -7.77
CA LEU A 88 3.49 16.61 -7.16
C LEU A 88 4.95 17.07 -7.05
N GLY A 89 5.93 16.20 -7.31
CA GLY A 89 7.34 16.53 -7.14
C GLY A 89 7.70 16.92 -5.71
N MET A 90 6.87 16.55 -4.72
CA MET A 90 7.06 16.93 -3.34
C MET A 90 8.34 16.33 -2.75
N PRO A 91 9.03 17.06 -1.86
CA PRO A 91 10.17 16.53 -1.15
C PRO A 91 9.74 15.31 -0.31
N MET A 92 10.59 14.28 -0.27
CA MET A 92 10.27 12.97 0.31
C MET A 92 9.69 13.05 1.73
N LYS A 93 10.18 13.99 2.55
CA LYS A 93 9.70 14.19 3.92
C LYS A 93 8.22 14.63 3.98
N GLU A 94 7.79 15.50 3.07
CA GLU A 94 6.40 15.98 3.02
C GLU A 94 5.47 14.92 2.41
N ALA A 95 5.95 14.20 1.39
CA ALA A 95 5.21 13.10 0.77
C ALA A 95 4.91 11.97 1.77
N ILE A 96 5.87 11.64 2.65
CA ILE A 96 5.65 10.64 3.70
C ILE A 96 4.58 11.11 4.69
N GLY A 97 4.68 12.33 5.20
CA GLY A 97 3.70 12.86 6.17
C GLY A 97 2.28 12.93 5.62
N THR A 98 2.11 13.44 4.40
CA THR A 98 0.82 13.52 3.71
C THR A 98 0.25 12.14 3.39
N SER A 99 1.09 11.19 2.95
CA SER A 99 0.65 9.82 2.70
C SER A 99 0.17 9.11 3.96
N LEU A 100 0.82 9.34 5.12
CA LEU A 100 0.45 8.72 6.38
C LEU A 100 -0.95 9.16 6.81
N LEU A 101 -1.27 10.44 6.63
CA LEU A 101 -2.61 10.97 6.90
C LEU A 101 -3.66 10.32 5.99
N ILE A 102 -3.38 10.20 4.69
CA ILE A 102 -4.31 9.58 3.74
C ILE A 102 -4.51 8.10 4.06
N VAL A 103 -3.44 7.37 4.38
CA VAL A 103 -3.53 5.95 4.79
C VAL A 103 -4.35 5.80 6.07
N ALA A 104 -4.15 6.69 7.05
CA ALA A 104 -4.95 6.68 8.28
C ALA A 104 -6.44 6.94 8.01
N MET A 105 -6.77 7.91 7.15
CA MET A 105 -8.16 8.15 6.75
C MET A 105 -8.75 6.96 5.99
N ASN A 106 -8.02 6.35 5.07
CA ASN A 106 -8.46 5.15 4.36
C ASN A 106 -8.70 3.97 5.30
N ALA A 107 -7.85 3.78 6.31
CA ALA A 107 -8.05 2.76 7.32
C ALA A 107 -9.30 3.02 8.16
N LEU A 108 -9.55 4.27 8.57
CA LEU A 108 -10.76 4.67 9.29
C LEU A 108 -12.03 4.44 8.46
N LEU A 109 -12.03 4.84 7.19
CA LEU A 109 -13.16 4.64 6.28
C LEU A 109 -13.39 3.15 5.99
N GLY A 110 -12.32 2.39 5.78
CA GLY A 110 -12.39 0.94 5.59
C GLY A 110 -12.96 0.23 6.82
N PHE A 111 -12.55 0.64 8.02
CA PHE A 111 -13.10 0.15 9.28
C PHE A 111 -14.59 0.50 9.42
N ALA A 112 -14.97 1.77 9.21
CA ALA A 112 -16.36 2.22 9.27
C ALA A 112 -17.26 1.52 8.24
N SER A 113 -16.74 1.28 7.03
CA SER A 113 -17.46 0.55 5.98
C SER A 113 -17.61 -0.92 6.35
N SER A 114 -16.58 -1.54 6.90
CA SER A 114 -16.58 -2.97 7.22
C SER A 114 -17.60 -3.33 8.30
N MET A 115 -17.91 -2.40 9.22
CA MET A 115 -18.94 -2.60 10.25
C MET A 115 -20.32 -2.96 9.70
N ASN A 116 -20.66 -2.51 8.47
CA ASN A 116 -21.98 -2.70 7.89
C ASN A 116 -22.06 -3.85 6.85
N ILE A 117 -20.91 -4.42 6.45
CA ILE A 117 -20.83 -5.32 5.29
C ILE A 117 -20.34 -6.72 5.69
N LEU A 118 -19.39 -6.80 6.61
CA LEU A 118 -18.75 -8.07 6.99
C LEU A 118 -19.00 -8.37 8.48
N PRO A 119 -19.42 -9.59 8.84
CA PRO A 119 -19.43 -10.00 10.24
C PRO A 119 -17.99 -10.05 10.74
N ILE A 120 -17.60 -9.06 11.55
CA ILE A 120 -16.26 -8.98 12.14
C ILE A 120 -16.13 -10.13 13.15
N PRO A 121 -15.15 -11.04 13.01
CA PRO A 121 -14.94 -12.15 13.93
C PRO A 121 -14.29 -11.66 15.23
N TRP A 122 -15.10 -11.04 16.10
CA TRP A 122 -14.67 -10.48 17.38
C TRP A 122 -13.96 -11.51 18.26
N ASP A 123 -14.41 -12.77 18.20
CA ASP A 123 -13.80 -13.88 18.96
C ASP A 123 -12.33 -14.10 18.59
N PHE A 124 -12.02 -14.10 17.29
CA PHE A 124 -10.65 -14.25 16.80
C PHE A 124 -9.80 -13.03 17.16
N LEU A 125 -10.35 -11.82 17.02
CA LEU A 125 -9.63 -10.57 17.33
C LEU A 125 -9.27 -10.47 18.81
N ILE A 126 -10.19 -10.82 19.70
CA ILE A 126 -9.97 -10.80 21.15
C ILE A 126 -8.93 -11.86 21.54
N LEU A 127 -9.04 -13.08 21.01
CA LEU A 127 -8.05 -14.14 21.24
C LEU A 127 -6.65 -13.74 20.75
N PHE A 128 -6.56 -13.17 19.55
CA PHE A 128 -5.30 -12.68 19.00
C PHE A 128 -4.72 -11.53 19.86
N TYR A 129 -5.54 -10.56 20.27
CA TYR A 129 -5.12 -9.48 21.15
C TYR A 129 -4.62 -9.98 22.50
N LEU A 130 -5.36 -10.92 23.12
CA LEU A 130 -4.95 -11.55 24.38
C LEU A 130 -3.65 -12.34 24.23
N TYR A 131 -3.51 -13.10 23.14
CA TYR A 131 -2.28 -13.82 22.84
C TYR A 131 -1.10 -12.86 22.68
N LEU A 132 -1.28 -11.76 21.94
CA LEU A 132 -0.24 -10.76 21.72
C LEU A 132 0.10 -10.01 23.02
N TYR A 133 -0.90 -9.66 23.81
CA TYR A 133 -0.73 -9.04 25.13
C TYR A 133 0.03 -9.96 26.09
N TRP A 134 -0.39 -11.23 26.15
CA TRP A 134 0.27 -12.27 26.91
C TRP A 134 1.73 -12.43 26.46
N TRP A 135 1.96 -12.57 25.16
CA TRP A 135 3.30 -12.71 24.59
C TRP A 135 4.19 -11.50 24.81
N TYR A 136 3.64 -10.28 24.70
CA TYR A 136 4.37 -9.04 24.95
C TYR A 136 4.87 -9.01 26.40
N HIS A 137 3.98 -9.30 27.35
CA HIS A 137 4.32 -9.32 28.77
C HIS A 137 5.26 -10.48 29.15
N HIS A 138 5.25 -11.59 28.40
CA HIS A 138 6.12 -12.74 28.68
C HIS A 138 7.47 -12.66 27.95
N ARG A 139 7.67 -11.67 27.06
CA ARG A 139 8.93 -11.50 26.31
C ARG A 139 10.03 -10.79 27.09
N ASP A 140 9.69 -10.14 28.19
CA ASP A 140 10.65 -9.40 29.02
C ASP A 140 11.53 -10.32 29.89
N GLY A 141 11.38 -11.65 29.77
CA GLY A 141 12.15 -12.64 30.53
C GLY A 141 13.51 -13.04 29.93
N ASP A 142 13.79 -12.72 28.66
CA ASP A 142 15.00 -13.20 27.96
C ASP A 142 15.89 -12.03 27.47
N GLN A 143 16.31 -11.16 28.39
CA GLN A 143 17.45 -10.26 28.16
C GLN A 143 18.77 -11.01 28.44
N PRO A 144 19.58 -11.39 27.43
CA PRO A 144 20.97 -11.80 27.63
C PRO A 144 21.89 -10.58 27.83
N GLU A 145 21.40 -9.53 28.51
CA GLU A 145 22.03 -8.20 28.54
C GLU A 145 23.39 -8.18 29.26
N ASN A 146 23.72 -9.24 30.02
CA ASN A 146 24.89 -9.23 30.90
C ASN A 146 25.98 -10.24 30.49
N ARG A 147 25.77 -11.02 29.41
CA ARG A 147 26.70 -12.08 29.01
C ARG A 147 27.94 -11.60 28.25
N TRP A 148 27.91 -10.40 27.66
CA TRP A 148 29.01 -9.86 26.86
C TRP A 148 30.02 -9.03 27.66
N ILE A 149 29.72 -8.73 28.93
CA ILE A 149 30.57 -7.91 29.81
C ILE A 149 31.41 -8.81 30.75
N GLN A 150 31.22 -10.14 30.70
CA GLN A 150 31.85 -11.09 31.64
C GLN A 150 32.64 -12.23 30.97
N ALA A 151 32.89 -12.17 29.65
CA ALA A 151 33.70 -13.15 28.90
C ALA A 151 34.85 -12.44 28.19
#